data_AF-A0A3B9BIC5-F1
#
_entry.id   AF-A0A3B9BIC5-F1
#
_cell.length_a   1.000
_cell.length_b   1.000
_cell.length_c   1.000
_cell.angle_alpha   90.00
_cell.angle_beta   90.00
_cell.angle_gamma   90.00
#
_symmetry.space_group_name_H-M   'P 1'
#
loop_
_entity.id
_entity.type
_entity.pdbx_description
1 polymer ?
#
loop_
_entity_poly.entity_id
_entity_poly.type
_entity_poly.pdbx_seq_one_letter_code
_entity_poly.pdbx_strand_id
1 'polypeptide(L)'
;GIDVGAKFEIYQWMNRLAKQGKGIIMISSELPEVLGMSDRIMVLKEGEFMGKVTNGPDVTQEKLMAMAIGIVDHKESGNENS
;
A
#
# COMPACT_ATOMS: atom_id res chain seq x y z
N GLY A 1 2.02 21.44 10.37
CA GLY A 1 2.74 20.30 9.77
C GLY A 1 3.20 19.41 10.89
N ILE A 2 2.94 18.11 10.81
CA ILE A 2 3.61 17.14 11.69
C ILE A 2 5.11 17.29 11.46
N ASP A 3 5.85 17.40 12.56
CA ASP A 3 7.31 17.47 12.56
C ASP A 3 7.87 16.21 11.88
N VAL A 4 8.80 16.41 10.93
CA VAL A 4 9.44 15.31 10.17
C VAL A 4 10.13 14.34 11.13
N GLY A 5 10.64 14.84 12.27
CA GLY A 5 11.20 14.01 13.34
C GLY A 5 10.19 13.03 13.94
N ALA A 6 9.01 13.50 14.29
CA ALA A 6 7.96 12.66 14.90
C ALA A 6 7.49 11.54 13.96
N LYS A 7 7.38 11.83 12.66
CA LYS A 7 7.00 10.85 11.62
C LYS A 7 8.05 9.74 11.50
N PHE A 8 9.32 10.11 11.52
CA PHE A 8 10.43 9.15 11.47
C PHE A 8 10.46 8.22 12.68
N GLU A 9 10.18 8.71 13.89
CA GLU A 9 10.09 7.87 15.09
C GLU A 9 8.97 6.83 14.96
N ILE A 10 7.79 7.23 14.50
CA ILE A 10 6.67 6.31 14.28
C ILE A 10 7.07 5.20 13.29
N TYR A 11 7.79 5.53 12.22
CA TYR A 11 8.26 4.54 11.24
C TYR A 11 9.23 3.54 11.84
N GLN A 12 10.14 4.01 12.70
CA GLN A 12 11.05 3.12 13.41
C GLN A 12 10.30 2.16 14.34
N TRP A 13 9.28 2.65 15.05
CA TRP A 13 8.43 1.82 15.90
C TRP A 13 7.65 0.79 15.09
N MET A 14 7.02 1.18 13.98
CA MET A 14 6.32 0.25 13.10
C MET A 14 7.26 -0.84 12.57
N ASN A 15 8.45 -0.47 12.09
CA ASN A 15 9.44 -1.43 11.62
C ASN A 15 9.92 -2.38 12.72
N ARG A 16 10.09 -1.89 13.96
CA ARG A 16 10.45 -2.73 15.10
C ARG A 16 9.36 -3.74 15.43
N LEU A 17 8.10 -3.31 15.44
CA LEU A 17 6.95 -4.18 15.71
C LEU A 17 6.77 -5.23 14.60
N ALA A 18 6.90 -4.82 13.33
CA ALA A 18 6.87 -5.74 12.19
C ALA A 18 7.97 -6.81 12.29
N LYS A 19 9.20 -6.43 12.65
CA LYS A 19 10.32 -7.37 12.88
C LYS A 19 10.07 -8.34 14.05
N GLN A 20 9.16 -8.02 14.97
CA GLN A 20 8.73 -8.91 16.05
C GLN A 20 7.56 -9.83 15.62
N GLY A 21 7.22 -9.86 14.33
CA GLY A 21 6.12 -10.66 13.79
C GLY A 21 4.74 -10.07 14.06
N LYS A 22 4.63 -8.77 14.38
CA LYS A 22 3.34 -8.09 14.54
C LYS A 22 2.82 -7.62 13.18
N GLY A 23 1.56 -7.90 12.88
CA GLY A 23 0.87 -7.32 11.74
C GLY A 23 0.52 -5.85 11.98
N ILE A 24 0.73 -5.00 10.97
CA ILE A 24 0.44 -3.57 11.02
C ILE A 24 -0.43 -3.21 9.82
N ILE A 25 -1.50 -2.44 10.06
CA ILE A 25 -2.31 -1.85 8.99
C ILE A 25 -1.98 -0.36 8.97
N MET A 26 -1.37 0.09 7.87
CA MET A 26 -1.07 1.49 7.63
C MET A 26 -2.03 2.02 6.57
N ILE A 27 -2.63 3.19 6.84
CA ILE A 27 -3.46 3.92 5.89
C ILE A 27 -2.74 5.23 5.59
N SER A 28 -2.36 5.40 4.32
CA SER A 28 -1.67 6.61 3.87
C SER A 28 -2.04 6.92 2.42
N SER A 29 -2.13 8.21 2.12
CA SER A 29 -2.24 8.74 0.75
C SER A 29 -0.88 9.18 0.19
N GLU A 30 0.19 9.12 0.99
CA GLU A 30 1.55 9.44 0.57
C GLU A 30 2.23 8.20 0.01
N LEU A 31 2.39 8.14 -1.32
CA LEU A 31 2.98 6.97 -1.99
C LEU A 31 4.37 6.57 -1.50
N PRO A 32 5.30 7.50 -1.19
CA PRO A 32 6.59 7.14 -0.63
C PRO A 32 6.49 6.34 0.68
N GLU A 33 5.47 6.58 1.50
CA GLU A 33 5.29 5.86 2.76
C GLU A 33 4.87 4.42 2.53
N VAL A 34 3.83 4.21 1.71
CA VAL A 34 3.32 2.86 1.43
C VAL A 34 4.38 2.01 0.73
N LEU A 35 5.14 2.59 -0.20
CA LEU A 35 6.26 1.92 -0.86
C LEU A 35 7.41 1.61 0.09
N GLY A 36 7.72 2.50 1.04
CA GLY A 36 8.83 2.32 1.97
C GLY A 36 8.54 1.38 3.13
N MET A 37 7.28 1.24 3.53
CA MET A 37 6.90 0.59 4.80
C MET A 37 6.06 -0.68 4.65
N SER A 38 5.49 -0.96 3.48
CA SER A 38 4.49 -2.03 3.33
C SER A 38 5.05 -3.24 2.58
N ASP A 39 4.71 -4.44 3.03
CA ASP A 39 4.95 -5.67 2.25
C ASP A 39 3.90 -5.87 1.15
N ARG A 40 2.67 -5.40 1.40
CA ARG A 40 1.52 -5.51 0.50
C ARG A 40 0.75 -4.21 0.51
N ILE A 41 0.33 -3.76 -0.67
CA ILE A 41 -0.37 -2.49 -0.85
C ILE A 41 -1.73 -2.78 -1.47
N MET A 42 -2.79 -2.24 -0.86
CA MET A 42 -4.15 -2.28 -1.39
C MET A 42 -4.56 -0.86 -1.77
N VAL A 43 -5.11 -0.71 -2.97
CA VAL A 43 -5.57 0.59 -3.47
C VAL A 43 -7.08 0.65 -3.40
N LEU A 44 -7.58 1.72 -2.78
CA LEU A 44 -8.99 2.00 -2.62
C LEU A 44 -9.31 3.34 -3.29
N LYS A 45 -10.42 3.43 -4.01
CA LYS A 45 -10.93 4.66 -4.62
C LYS A 45 -12.42 4.76 -4.36
N GLU A 46 -12.87 5.84 -3.73
CA GLU A 46 -14.30 6.09 -3.45
C GLU A 46 -15.02 4.92 -2.75
N GLY A 47 -14.30 4.17 -1.91
CA GLY A 47 -14.83 3.00 -1.20
C GLY A 47 -14.74 1.69 -1.98
N GLU A 48 -14.30 1.72 -3.24
CA GLU A 48 -14.11 0.54 -4.08
C GLU A 48 -12.65 0.04 -4.05
N PHE A 49 -12.49 -1.29 -4.13
CA PHE A 49 -11.19 -1.95 -4.20
C PHE A 49 -10.66 -1.96 -5.63
N MET A 50 -9.59 -1.22 -5.88
CA MET A 50 -9.00 -1.08 -7.21
C MET A 50 -7.97 -2.18 -7.52
N GLY A 51 -7.41 -2.80 -6.49
CA GLY A 51 -6.40 -3.84 -6.66
C GLY A 51 -5.44 -3.96 -5.49
N LYS A 52 -4.63 -5.02 -5.52
CA LYS A 52 -3.57 -5.27 -4.54
C LYS A 52 -2.28 -5.65 -5.25
N VAL A 53 -1.16 -5.23 -4.70
CA VAL A 53 0.17 -5.65 -5.14
C VAL A 53 1.01 -6.11 -3.96
N THR A 54 1.85 -7.11 -4.20
CA THR A 54 2.98 -7.41 -3.31
C THR A 54 4.08 -6.40 -3.64
N ASN A 55 4.57 -5.70 -2.63
CA ASN A 55 5.59 -4.68 -2.83
C ASN A 55 6.91 -5.33 -3.24
N GLY A 56 7.68 -4.64 -4.08
CA GLY A 56 8.91 -5.16 -4.66
C GLY A 56 9.49 -4.21 -5.70
N PRO A 57 10.62 -4.58 -6.34
CA PRO A 57 11.35 -3.71 -7.27
C PRO A 57 10.49 -3.19 -8.44
N ASP A 58 9.50 -3.96 -8.87
CA ASP A 58 8.62 -3.62 -10.00
C ASP A 58 7.35 -2.84 -9.59
N VAL A 59 7.24 -2.48 -8.31
CA VAL A 59 6.14 -1.65 -7.79
C VAL A 59 6.64 -0.22 -7.67
N THR A 60 6.30 0.60 -8.67
CA THR A 60 6.66 2.02 -8.72
C THR A 60 5.51 2.91 -8.28
N GLN A 61 5.84 4.17 -8.00
CA GLN A 61 4.85 5.20 -7.69
C GLN A 61 3.86 5.37 -8.84
N GLU A 62 4.31 5.37 -10.09
CA GLU A 62 3.46 5.48 -11.27
C GLU A 62 2.45 4.33 -11.38
N LYS A 63 2.88 3.09 -11.07
CA LYS A 63 2.00 1.92 -11.09
C LYS A 63 0.91 2.00 -10.02
N LEU A 64 1.26 2.46 -8.83
CA LEU A 64 0.28 2.69 -7.76
C LEU A 64 -0.68 3.84 -8.10
N MET A 65 -0.17 4.93 -8.68
CA MET A 65 -0.98 6.04 -9.15
C MET A 65 -1.97 5.59 -10.21
N ALA A 66 -1.53 4.80 -11.21
CA ALA A 66 -2.39 4.25 -12.26
C ALA A 66 -3.56 3.44 -11.68
N MET A 67 -3.30 2.61 -10.65
CA MET A 67 -4.36 1.92 -9.90
C MET A 67 -5.32 2.88 -9.20
N ALA A 68 -4.80 3.91 -8.55
CA ALA A 68 -5.61 4.87 -7.77
C ALA A 68 -6.52 5.74 -8.66
N ILE A 69 -6.11 6.03 -9.89
CA ILE A 69 -6.92 6.78 -10.85
C ILE A 69 -7.86 5.89 -11.68
N GLY A 70 -7.65 4.57 -11.70
CA GLY A 70 -8.46 3.59 -12.43
C GLY A 70 -7.98 3.33 -13.86
N ILE A 71 -6.70 3.59 -14.17
CA ILE A 71 -6.06 3.24 -15.45
C ILE A 71 -5.34 1.89 -15.30
N VAL A 72 -6.06 0.88 -14.82
CA VAL A 72 -5.58 -0.51 -14.79
C VAL A 72 -6.55 -1.38 -15.54
N ASP A 73 -6.03 -2.13 -16.52
CA ASP A 73 -6.79 -3.15 -17.22
C ASP A 73 -7.33 -4.15 -16.20
N HIS A 74 -8.66 -4.19 -16.05
CA HIS A 74 -9.35 -5.26 -15.34
C HIS A 74 -9.18 -6.56 -16.12
N LYS A 75 -8.08 -7.29 -15.89
CA LYS A 75 -7.99 -8.71 -16.24
C LYS A 75 -8.05 -9.58 -14.98
N GLU A 76 -9.20 -10.22 -14.88
CA GLU A 76 -9.52 -11.50 -14.20
C GLU A 76 -9.69 -11.54 -12.67
N SER A 77 -10.96 -11.63 -12.26
CA SER A 77 -11.52 -12.83 -11.61
C SER A 77 -12.77 -13.19 -12.45
N GLY A 78 -12.88 -14.33 -13.12
CA GLY A 78 -12.69 -15.67 -12.57
C GLY A 78 -14.07 -16.23 -12.20
N ASN A 79 -14.71 -16.89 -13.16
CA ASN A 79 -15.98 -17.61 -13.08
C ASN A 79 -15.97 -18.66 -11.95
N GLU A 80 -16.88 -18.56 -10.98
CA GLU A 80 -17.31 -19.68 -10.13
C GLU A 80 -18.85 -19.71 -10.07
N ASN A 81 -19.47 -20.24 -11.12
CA ASN A 81 -20.74 -20.95 -10.98
C ASN A 81 -20.46 -22.31 -10.34
N SER A 82 -20.97 -22.54 -9.14
CA SER A 82 -21.34 -23.86 -8.60
C SER A 82 -22.56 -23.71 -7.71
#